data_AF-A0A662CUJ8-F1
#
_entry.id   AF-A0A662CUJ8-F1
#
_cell.length_a   1.000
_cell.length_b   1.000
_cell.length_c   1.000
_cell.angle_alpha   90.00
_cell.angle_beta   90.00
_cell.angle_gamma   90.00
#
_symmetry.space_group_name_H-M   'P 1'
#
loop_
_entity.id
_entity.type
_entity.pdbx_description
1 polymer ?
#
loop_
_entity_poly.entity_id
_entity_poly.type
_entity_poly.pdbx_seq_one_letter_code
_entity_poly.pdbx_strand_id
1 'polypeptide(L)'
;MLATGAHSFIPPFPGGEKKGVFTLRTLDDALAIIDWLEKKRKVVVIGGGLLGLETARALKARGAEVEVLEFFGHLLPRQLDESGASLLKELIEKQGLKISTGEATARILGNGKVSGVELKSGKKIVAETVIIAAGVRPNLELAEKAGLKIDQGVIIDEHCRTSDPSILAAGDVAQFKSRPYGILPAAFDQARVAAATIAGEPEVYQGTVLANTLKIVGIDLTSIGLVNPGEEEEEVEELKDWRPEEGIYRKIVLKKGVAVGAIWLGTTQGVRPIMTAIKAGRDLSPWKGQLLKEDFDFKELEVS
;
A
#
# COMPACT_ATOMS: atom_id res chain seq x y z
N MET A 1 5.60 -0.50 26.68
CA MET A 1 5.48 -0.08 25.27
C MET A 1 4.60 -1.08 24.53
N LEU A 2 3.65 -0.60 23.74
CA LEU A 2 2.78 -1.40 22.87
C LEU A 2 3.33 -1.37 21.44
N ALA A 3 3.77 -2.53 20.95
CA ALA A 3 4.24 -2.74 19.59
C ALA A 3 3.61 -4.01 18.99
N THR A 4 2.33 -4.24 19.29
CA THR A 4 1.58 -5.46 18.95
C THR A 4 1.25 -5.57 17.45
N GLY A 5 1.55 -4.54 16.66
CA GLY A 5 1.36 -4.53 15.22
C GLY A 5 -0.11 -4.59 14.79
N ALA A 6 -0.37 -5.38 13.75
CA ALA A 6 -1.67 -5.49 13.09
C ALA A 6 -1.88 -6.91 12.54
N HIS A 7 -3.14 -7.34 12.40
CA HIS A 7 -3.56 -8.61 11.81
C HIS A 7 -4.22 -8.41 10.44
N SER A 8 -4.26 -9.46 9.62
CA SER A 8 -4.94 -9.43 8.32
C SER A 8 -6.43 -9.18 8.48
N PHE A 9 -6.96 -8.25 7.70
CA PHE A 9 -8.40 -7.99 7.63
C PHE A 9 -9.07 -8.99 6.68
N ILE A 10 -10.08 -9.69 7.19
CA ILE A 10 -10.93 -10.59 6.40
C ILE A 10 -12.29 -9.90 6.21
N PRO A 11 -12.68 -9.55 4.97
CA PRO A 11 -13.99 -8.94 4.73
C PRO A 11 -15.13 -9.89 5.11
N PRO A 12 -16.31 -9.36 5.51
CA PRO A 12 -17.39 -10.15 6.11
C PRO A 12 -18.25 -10.90 5.06
N PHE A 13 -17.61 -11.65 4.15
CA PHE A 13 -18.29 -12.58 3.26
C PHE A 13 -18.17 -14.02 3.78
N PRO A 14 -19.18 -14.90 3.53
CA PRO A 14 -19.11 -16.28 3.97
C PRO A 14 -17.97 -17.07 3.31
N GLY A 15 -17.35 -17.98 4.05
CA GLY A 15 -16.41 -18.97 3.53
C GLY A 15 -14.92 -18.66 3.71
N GLY A 16 -14.57 -17.61 4.45
CA GLY A 16 -13.19 -17.31 4.82
C GLY A 16 -12.51 -18.42 5.66
N GLU A 17 -13.31 -19.27 6.32
CA GLU A 17 -12.87 -20.36 7.20
C GLU A 17 -12.54 -21.68 6.48
N LYS A 18 -12.77 -21.77 5.16
CA LYS A 18 -12.64 -23.02 4.40
C LYS A 18 -11.18 -23.43 4.23
N LYS A 19 -10.93 -24.75 4.15
CA LYS A 19 -9.60 -25.27 3.81
C LYS A 19 -9.16 -24.78 2.43
N GLY A 20 -7.93 -24.29 2.34
CA GLY A 20 -7.37 -23.68 1.13
C GLY A 20 -7.63 -22.18 1.00
N VAL A 21 -8.23 -21.54 2.01
CA VAL A 21 -8.29 -20.09 2.14
C VAL A 21 -7.21 -19.65 3.14
N PHE A 22 -6.40 -18.67 2.75
CA PHE A 22 -5.29 -18.16 3.55
C PHE A 22 -5.29 -16.65 3.61
N THR A 23 -4.68 -16.10 4.66
CA THR A 23 -4.15 -14.74 4.70
C THR A 23 -2.63 -14.78 4.60
N LEU A 24 -1.97 -13.64 4.46
CA LEU A 24 -0.51 -13.55 4.50
C LEU A 24 -0.05 -12.38 5.37
N ARG A 25 0.41 -12.68 6.58
CA ARG A 25 0.98 -11.69 7.51
C ARG A 25 2.24 -12.20 8.20
N THR A 26 2.26 -13.47 8.55
CA THR A 26 3.34 -14.12 9.30
C THR A 26 4.18 -15.04 8.41
N LEU A 27 5.33 -15.48 8.91
CA LEU A 27 6.12 -16.52 8.25
C LEU A 27 5.33 -17.83 8.15
N ASP A 28 4.58 -18.18 9.20
CA ASP A 28 3.77 -19.40 9.23
C ASP A 28 2.69 -19.38 8.16
N ASP A 29 2.06 -18.23 7.90
CA ASP A 29 1.12 -18.07 6.79
C ASP A 29 1.81 -18.37 5.44
N ALA A 30 3.01 -17.83 5.24
CA ALA A 30 3.76 -18.01 4.00
C ALA A 30 4.16 -19.48 3.79
N LEU A 31 4.61 -20.15 4.85
CA LEU A 31 4.95 -21.57 4.83
C LEU A 31 3.71 -22.43 4.57
N ALA A 32 2.59 -22.16 5.23
CA ALA A 32 1.34 -22.87 5.01
C ALA A 32 0.82 -22.72 3.57
N ILE A 33 0.95 -21.53 2.98
CA ILE A 33 0.62 -21.30 1.57
C ILE A 33 1.54 -22.13 0.67
N ILE A 34 2.85 -22.12 0.92
CA ILE A 34 3.83 -22.89 0.12
C ILE A 34 3.56 -24.39 0.21
N ASP A 35 3.34 -24.92 1.42
CA ASP A 35 3.07 -26.35 1.66
C ASP A 35 1.74 -26.79 1.03
N TRP A 36 0.77 -25.88 0.94
CA TRP A 36 -0.49 -26.15 0.27
C TRP A 36 -0.39 -26.13 -1.26
N LEU A 37 0.50 -25.32 -1.82
CA LEU A 37 0.57 -25.07 -3.25
C LEU A 37 1.21 -26.22 -4.03
N GLU A 38 0.47 -26.71 -5.01
CA GLU A 38 0.99 -27.58 -6.07
C GLU A 38 1.14 -26.77 -7.38
N LYS A 39 2.01 -27.23 -8.30
CA LYS A 39 2.16 -26.62 -9.63
C LYS A 39 0.80 -26.60 -10.35
N LYS A 40 0.52 -25.51 -11.08
CA LYS A 40 -0.70 -25.31 -11.91
C LYS A 40 -2.03 -25.20 -11.17
N ARG A 41 -2.03 -25.00 -9.85
CA ARG A 41 -3.29 -24.69 -9.14
C ARG A 41 -3.87 -23.35 -9.58
N LYS A 42 -5.20 -23.29 -9.60
CA LYS A 42 -5.97 -22.05 -9.79
C LYS A 42 -6.07 -21.31 -8.47
N VAL A 43 -5.49 -20.12 -8.41
CA VAL A 43 -5.44 -19.28 -7.21
C VAL A 43 -6.17 -17.96 -7.46
N VAL A 44 -7.04 -17.59 -6.54
CA VAL A 44 -7.64 -16.26 -6.51
C VAL A 44 -7.02 -15.45 -5.37
N VAL A 45 -6.55 -14.25 -5.67
CA VAL A 45 -6.08 -13.29 -4.67
C VAL A 45 -7.12 -12.19 -4.53
N ILE A 46 -7.71 -12.04 -3.35
CA ILE A 46 -8.70 -11.00 -3.04
C ILE A 46 -7.95 -9.79 -2.46
N GLY A 47 -7.86 -8.72 -3.24
CA GLY A 47 -7.15 -7.48 -2.95
C GLY A 47 -6.04 -7.20 -3.97
N GLY A 48 -6.17 -6.11 -4.72
CA GLY A 48 -5.19 -5.56 -5.67
C GLY A 48 -4.27 -4.50 -5.06
N GLY A 49 -4.06 -4.58 -3.76
CA GLY A 49 -3.05 -3.80 -3.03
C GLY A 49 -1.64 -4.38 -3.19
N LEU A 50 -0.64 -3.73 -2.59
CA LEU A 50 0.78 -4.13 -2.65
C LEU A 50 1.00 -5.61 -2.31
N LEU A 51 0.50 -6.04 -1.14
CA LEU A 51 0.62 -7.42 -0.67
C LEU A 51 -0.01 -8.41 -1.65
N GLY A 52 -1.20 -8.09 -2.16
CA GLY A 52 -1.93 -8.95 -3.09
C GLY A 52 -1.17 -9.14 -4.41
N LEU A 53 -0.65 -8.06 -4.98
CA LEU A 53 0.12 -8.10 -6.23
C LEU A 53 1.47 -8.83 -6.09
N GLU A 54 2.22 -8.59 -5.02
CA GLU A 54 3.46 -9.31 -4.76
C GLU A 54 3.21 -10.80 -4.50
N THR A 55 2.14 -11.12 -3.77
CA THR A 55 1.73 -12.52 -3.56
C THR A 55 1.35 -13.17 -4.89
N ALA A 56 0.53 -12.50 -5.71
CA ALA A 56 0.11 -13.00 -7.01
C ALA A 56 1.31 -13.31 -7.91
N ARG A 57 2.30 -12.42 -7.97
CA ARG A 57 3.56 -12.66 -8.68
C ARG A 57 4.32 -13.86 -8.12
N ALA A 58 4.49 -13.93 -6.80
CA ALA A 58 5.24 -15.01 -6.17
C ALA A 58 4.61 -16.39 -6.43
N LEU A 59 3.28 -16.45 -6.51
CA LEU A 59 2.50 -17.63 -6.88
C LEU A 59 2.63 -17.95 -8.38
N LYS A 60 2.52 -16.94 -9.24
CA LYS A 60 2.70 -17.08 -10.69
C LYS A 60 4.09 -17.62 -11.04
N ALA A 61 5.14 -17.11 -10.39
CA ALA A 61 6.51 -17.58 -10.54
C ALA A 61 6.71 -19.06 -10.13
N ARG A 62 5.83 -19.59 -9.26
CA ARG A 62 5.77 -21.02 -8.89
C ARG A 62 4.92 -21.87 -9.85
N GLY A 63 4.35 -21.26 -10.89
CA GLY A 63 3.56 -21.91 -11.92
C GLY A 63 2.07 -22.02 -11.62
N ALA A 64 1.55 -21.25 -10.66
CA ALA A 64 0.11 -21.16 -10.42
C ALA A 64 -0.60 -20.31 -11.50
N GLU A 65 -1.87 -20.60 -11.76
CA GLU A 65 -2.78 -19.75 -12.52
C GLU A 65 -3.43 -18.77 -11.54
N VAL A 66 -3.14 -17.47 -11.66
CA VAL A 66 -3.55 -16.48 -10.65
C VAL A 66 -4.48 -15.43 -11.25
N GLU A 67 -5.63 -15.23 -10.60
CA GLU A 67 -6.52 -14.09 -10.83
C GLU A 67 -6.57 -13.21 -9.57
N VAL A 68 -6.28 -11.92 -9.73
CA VAL A 68 -6.40 -10.92 -8.68
C VAL A 68 -7.73 -10.21 -8.82
N LEU A 69 -8.48 -10.15 -7.72
CA LEU A 69 -9.75 -9.45 -7.61
C LEU A 69 -9.55 -8.19 -6.77
N GLU A 70 -9.79 -7.03 -7.36
CA GLU A 70 -9.79 -5.74 -6.68
C GLU A 70 -11.22 -5.22 -6.60
N PHE A 71 -11.61 -4.79 -5.40
CA PHE A 71 -12.91 -4.20 -5.12
C PHE A 71 -13.03 -2.81 -5.74
N PHE A 72 -11.98 -1.99 -5.66
CA PHE A 72 -11.94 -0.67 -6.25
C PHE A 72 -11.83 -0.73 -7.78
N GLY A 73 -12.13 0.38 -8.45
CA GLY A 73 -12.09 0.47 -9.92
C GLY A 73 -10.70 0.23 -10.53
N HIS A 74 -9.64 0.36 -9.74
CA HIS A 74 -8.26 0.23 -10.20
C HIS A 74 -7.33 -0.33 -9.11
N LEU A 75 -6.16 -0.84 -9.54
CA LEU A 75 -5.12 -1.39 -8.67
C LEU A 75 -4.43 -0.31 -7.83
N LEU A 76 -3.97 -0.67 -6.62
CA LEU A 76 -3.22 0.24 -5.74
C LEU A 76 -3.89 1.62 -5.56
N PRO A 77 -5.16 1.69 -5.15
CA PRO A 77 -5.95 2.94 -5.15
C PRO A 77 -5.42 4.03 -4.20
N ARG A 78 -4.47 3.68 -3.33
CA ARG A 78 -3.78 4.64 -2.46
C ARG A 78 -2.48 5.18 -3.06
N GLN A 79 -1.94 4.53 -4.08
CA GLN A 79 -0.63 4.85 -4.66
C GLN A 79 -0.71 5.32 -6.10
N LEU A 80 -1.76 4.95 -6.83
CA LEU A 80 -1.97 5.27 -8.24
C LEU A 80 -3.29 6.01 -8.45
N ASP A 81 -3.30 6.83 -9.50
CA ASP A 81 -4.54 7.26 -10.14
C ASP A 81 -4.93 6.27 -11.26
N GLU A 82 -6.10 6.49 -11.88
CA GLU A 82 -6.64 5.58 -12.90
C GLU A 82 -5.69 5.39 -14.09
N SER A 83 -5.03 6.44 -14.55
CA SER A 83 -4.09 6.37 -15.68
C SER A 83 -2.88 5.49 -15.35
N GLY A 84 -2.23 5.74 -14.20
CA GLY A 84 -1.10 4.92 -13.77
C GLY A 84 -1.50 3.48 -13.48
N ALA A 85 -2.69 3.26 -12.90
CA ALA A 85 -3.20 1.93 -12.60
C ALA A 85 -3.61 1.14 -13.85
N SER A 86 -4.13 1.81 -14.89
CA SER A 86 -4.41 1.19 -16.19
C SER A 86 -3.12 0.66 -16.83
N LEU A 87 -2.07 1.49 -16.86
CA LEU A 87 -0.77 1.07 -17.40
C LEU A 87 -0.17 -0.07 -16.58
N LEU A 88 -0.21 0.03 -15.24
CA LEU A 88 0.28 -1.04 -14.37
C LEU A 88 -0.47 -2.35 -14.63
N LYS A 89 -1.80 -2.29 -14.78
CA LYS A 89 -2.62 -3.47 -15.09
C LYS A 89 -2.16 -4.12 -16.39
N GLU A 90 -1.99 -3.36 -17.47
CA GLU A 90 -1.50 -3.88 -18.76
C GLU A 90 -0.13 -4.55 -18.63
N LEU A 91 0.80 -3.91 -17.91
CA LEU A 91 2.14 -4.45 -17.68
C LEU A 91 2.11 -5.75 -16.87
N ILE A 92 1.22 -5.85 -15.88
CA ILE A 92 1.02 -7.06 -15.08
C ILE A 92 0.35 -8.17 -15.89
N GLU A 93 -0.65 -7.85 -16.72
CA GLU A 93 -1.35 -8.82 -17.57
C GLU A 93 -0.44 -9.40 -18.65
N LYS A 94 0.51 -8.62 -19.18
CA LYS A 94 1.58 -9.11 -20.07
C LYS A 94 2.48 -10.17 -19.40
N GLN A 95 2.53 -10.21 -18.07
CA GLN A 95 3.24 -11.25 -17.31
C GLN A 95 2.37 -12.50 -17.02
N GLY A 96 1.16 -12.54 -17.56
CA GLY A 96 0.24 -13.67 -17.47
C GLY A 96 -0.53 -13.76 -16.16
N LEU A 97 -0.58 -12.69 -15.38
CA LEU A 97 -1.52 -12.52 -14.28
C LEU A 97 -2.86 -12.02 -14.84
N LYS A 98 -3.98 -12.49 -14.30
CA LYS A 98 -5.30 -11.96 -14.68
C LYS A 98 -5.78 -10.98 -13.63
N ILE A 99 -6.24 -9.80 -14.04
CA ILE A 99 -6.67 -8.74 -13.13
C ILE A 99 -8.13 -8.37 -13.39
N SER A 100 -8.97 -8.51 -12.36
CA SER A 100 -10.36 -8.04 -12.39
C SER A 100 -10.56 -6.96 -11.32
N THR A 101 -10.82 -5.72 -11.74
CA THR A 101 -11.11 -4.58 -10.87
C THR A 101 -12.61 -4.29 -10.82
N GLY A 102 -13.08 -3.56 -9.80
CA GLY A 102 -14.50 -3.29 -9.58
C GLY A 102 -15.32 -4.52 -9.15
N GLU A 103 -14.66 -5.60 -8.72
CA GLU A 103 -15.31 -6.87 -8.43
C GLU A 103 -15.42 -7.08 -6.90
N ALA A 104 -16.65 -7.10 -6.40
CA ALA A 104 -16.92 -7.41 -5.01
C ALA A 104 -17.13 -8.91 -4.81
N THR A 105 -16.39 -9.53 -3.89
CA THR A 105 -16.63 -10.94 -3.51
C THR A 105 -17.92 -11.06 -2.72
N ALA A 106 -18.80 -11.99 -3.11
CA ALA A 106 -20.04 -12.32 -2.40
C ALA A 106 -19.84 -13.45 -1.39
N ARG A 107 -19.11 -14.52 -1.77
CA ARG A 107 -18.73 -15.64 -0.90
C ARG A 107 -17.65 -16.52 -1.52
N ILE A 108 -16.97 -17.29 -0.69
CA ILE A 108 -16.09 -18.38 -1.11
C ILE A 108 -16.90 -19.68 -1.20
N LEU A 109 -16.83 -20.34 -2.36
CA LEU A 109 -17.54 -21.56 -2.69
C LEU A 109 -16.79 -22.81 -2.19
N GLY A 110 -17.54 -23.89 -1.96
CA GLY A 110 -17.01 -25.21 -1.63
C GLY A 110 -17.59 -25.80 -0.35
N ASN A 111 -17.52 -27.13 -0.22
CA ASN A 111 -18.00 -27.87 0.95
C ASN A 111 -16.82 -28.22 1.87
N GLY A 112 -16.47 -27.33 2.79
CA GLY A 112 -15.33 -27.47 3.71
C GLY A 112 -13.95 -27.20 3.10
N LYS A 113 -13.77 -27.42 1.79
CA LYS A 113 -12.57 -27.04 1.00
C LYS A 113 -12.99 -26.10 -0.13
N VAL A 114 -12.18 -25.09 -0.42
CA VAL A 114 -12.46 -24.11 -1.48
C VAL A 114 -12.53 -24.76 -2.86
N SER A 115 -13.52 -24.34 -3.66
CA SER A 115 -13.66 -24.71 -5.08
C SER A 115 -13.85 -23.50 -6.02
N GLY A 116 -14.00 -22.30 -5.44
CA GLY A 116 -14.13 -21.07 -6.22
C GLY A 116 -14.54 -19.87 -5.39
N VAL A 117 -14.73 -18.75 -6.07
CA VAL A 117 -15.22 -17.49 -5.53
C VAL A 117 -16.43 -17.05 -6.35
N GLU A 118 -17.51 -16.66 -5.68
CA GLU A 118 -18.67 -16.02 -6.31
C GLU A 118 -18.63 -14.52 -6.04
N LEU A 119 -18.79 -13.73 -7.09
CA LEU A 119 -18.80 -12.27 -7.04
C LEU A 119 -20.23 -11.77 -6.88
N LYS A 120 -20.40 -10.54 -6.40
CA LYS A 120 -21.73 -9.90 -6.27
C LYS A 120 -22.42 -9.70 -7.62
N SER A 121 -21.67 -9.67 -8.71
CA SER A 121 -22.20 -9.69 -10.08
C SER A 121 -22.83 -11.02 -10.48
N GLY A 122 -22.68 -12.08 -9.67
CA GLY A 122 -23.12 -13.45 -9.97
C GLY A 122 -22.09 -14.28 -10.73
N LYS A 123 -21.00 -13.66 -11.22
CA LYS A 123 -19.87 -14.35 -11.84
C LYS A 123 -19.20 -15.30 -10.84
N LYS A 124 -18.86 -16.50 -11.31
CA LYS A 124 -18.16 -17.52 -10.52
C LYS A 124 -16.78 -17.78 -11.12
N ILE A 125 -15.76 -17.77 -10.27
CA ILE A 125 -14.37 -18.01 -10.64
C ILE A 125 -13.94 -19.31 -9.95
N VAL A 126 -13.46 -20.28 -10.74
CA VAL A 126 -12.94 -21.55 -10.20
C VAL A 126 -11.60 -21.26 -9.52
N ALA A 127 -11.46 -21.72 -8.28
CA ALA A 127 -10.26 -21.53 -7.47
C ALA A 127 -10.07 -22.70 -6.52
N GLU A 128 -8.86 -23.22 -6.46
CA GLU A 128 -8.45 -24.30 -5.54
C GLU A 128 -7.69 -23.74 -4.34
N THR A 129 -7.35 -22.46 -4.38
CA THR A 129 -6.72 -21.70 -3.30
C THR A 129 -7.21 -20.25 -3.37
N VAL A 130 -7.49 -19.66 -2.22
CA VAL A 130 -7.85 -18.24 -2.11
C VAL A 130 -6.90 -17.59 -1.12
N ILE A 131 -6.29 -16.48 -1.52
CA ILE A 131 -5.51 -15.62 -0.62
C ILE A 131 -6.28 -14.33 -0.38
N ILE A 132 -6.54 -13.99 0.88
CA ILE A 132 -7.19 -12.76 1.29
C ILE A 132 -6.12 -11.74 1.66
N ALA A 133 -5.99 -10.70 0.84
CA ALA A 133 -5.04 -9.59 0.98
C ALA A 133 -5.79 -8.23 1.00
N ALA A 134 -6.86 -8.14 1.77
CA ALA A 134 -7.76 -6.98 1.83
C ALA A 134 -7.33 -5.87 2.82
N GLY A 135 -6.05 -5.86 3.21
CA GLY A 135 -5.48 -4.92 4.19
C GLY A 135 -5.32 -5.52 5.59
N VAL A 136 -4.98 -4.67 6.55
CA VAL A 136 -4.74 -5.05 7.95
C VAL A 136 -5.54 -4.18 8.93
N ARG A 137 -5.64 -4.62 10.18
CA ARG A 137 -6.22 -3.87 11.30
C ARG A 137 -5.27 -3.87 12.50
N PRO A 138 -5.04 -2.72 13.14
CA PRO A 138 -4.25 -2.63 14.37
C PRO A 138 -4.72 -3.57 15.47
N ASN A 139 -3.78 -4.13 16.24
CA ASN A 139 -4.05 -5.05 17.34
C ASN A 139 -4.37 -4.27 18.63
N LEU A 140 -5.62 -3.84 18.78
CA LEU A 140 -6.06 -2.89 19.83
C LEU A 140 -6.59 -3.50 21.12
N GLU A 141 -6.81 -4.82 21.17
CA GLU A 141 -7.44 -5.50 22.31
C GLU A 141 -6.72 -5.20 23.65
N LEU A 142 -5.39 -5.19 23.66
CA LEU A 142 -4.62 -4.90 24.88
C LEU A 142 -4.77 -3.44 25.33
N ALA A 143 -4.82 -2.50 24.37
CA ALA A 143 -4.98 -1.09 24.66
C ALA A 143 -6.40 -0.77 25.19
N GLU A 144 -7.41 -1.41 24.60
CA GLU A 144 -8.80 -1.31 25.04
C GLU A 144 -8.96 -1.84 26.48
N LYS A 145 -8.45 -3.04 26.76
CA LYS A 145 -8.46 -3.62 28.12
C LYS A 145 -7.71 -2.77 29.14
N ALA A 146 -6.69 -2.03 28.71
CA ALA A 146 -5.93 -1.10 29.55
C ALA A 146 -6.62 0.27 29.71
N GLY A 147 -7.78 0.51 29.08
CA GLY A 147 -8.50 1.78 29.15
C GLY A 147 -7.82 2.95 28.42
N LEU A 148 -6.94 2.65 27.45
CA LEU A 148 -6.25 3.67 26.67
C LEU A 148 -7.18 4.31 25.63
N LYS A 149 -6.92 5.57 25.27
CA LYS A 149 -7.61 6.22 24.15
C LYS A 149 -7.21 5.56 22.83
N ILE A 150 -8.21 5.04 22.11
CA ILE A 150 -8.05 4.38 20.81
C ILE A 150 -9.05 4.95 19.79
N ASP A 151 -8.73 4.80 18.52
CA ASP A 151 -9.61 5.03 17.38
C ASP A 151 -9.29 3.99 16.28
N GLN A 152 -8.73 4.36 15.14
CA GLN A 152 -8.20 3.41 14.15
C GLN A 152 -6.88 2.75 14.62
N GLY A 153 -6.22 3.33 15.62
CA GLY A 153 -5.03 2.84 16.30
C GLY A 153 -4.99 3.30 17.77
N VAL A 154 -3.93 2.94 18.50
CA VAL A 154 -3.64 3.52 19.82
C VAL A 154 -3.19 4.95 19.62
N ILE A 155 -3.92 5.92 20.17
CA ILE A 155 -3.63 7.34 19.97
C ILE A 155 -2.35 7.70 20.74
N ILE A 156 -1.37 8.23 20.01
CA ILE A 156 -0.10 8.69 20.57
C ILE A 156 0.12 10.19 20.38
N ASP A 157 0.86 10.80 21.31
CA ASP A 157 1.43 12.13 21.17
C ASP A 157 2.73 12.12 20.32
N GLU A 158 3.36 13.29 20.18
CA GLU A 158 4.61 13.46 19.43
C GLU A 158 5.82 12.75 20.05
N HIS A 159 5.70 12.30 21.30
CA HIS A 159 6.74 11.54 22.02
C HIS A 159 6.42 10.04 22.07
N CYS A 160 5.44 9.61 21.28
CA CYS A 160 4.91 8.24 21.22
C CYS A 160 4.25 7.75 22.53
N ARG A 161 3.87 8.65 23.44
CA ARG A 161 3.12 8.32 24.66
C ARG A 161 1.63 8.18 24.35
N THR A 162 0.97 7.28 25.05
CA THR A 162 -0.48 7.08 24.98
C THR A 162 -1.20 8.02 25.94
N SER A 163 -2.52 7.83 26.13
CA SER A 163 -3.26 8.57 27.16
C SER A 163 -2.82 8.28 28.60
N ASP A 164 -2.14 7.16 28.84
CA ASP A 164 -1.36 6.94 30.06
C ASP A 164 0.10 7.32 29.77
N PRO A 165 0.69 8.31 30.48
CA PRO A 165 2.04 8.78 30.23
C PRO A 165 3.13 7.73 30.51
N SER A 166 2.80 6.65 31.22
CA SER A 166 3.70 5.52 31.51
C SER A 166 3.73 4.49 30.38
N ILE A 167 2.81 4.59 29.42
CA ILE A 167 2.65 3.63 28.32
C ILE A 167 2.91 4.35 27.00
N LEU A 168 3.84 3.80 26.22
CA LEU A 168 4.12 4.24 24.85
C LEU A 168 3.55 3.24 23.84
N ALA A 169 3.33 3.68 22.60
CA ALA A 169 2.98 2.80 21.47
C ALA A 169 3.73 3.19 20.18
N ALA A 170 4.07 2.22 19.34
CA ALA A 170 4.74 2.44 18.05
C ALA A 170 4.44 1.34 17.03
N GLY A 171 4.68 1.63 15.75
CA GLY A 171 4.45 0.74 14.62
C GLY A 171 2.99 0.72 14.19
N ASP A 172 2.57 -0.38 13.54
CA ASP A 172 1.22 -0.50 12.95
C ASP A 172 0.08 -0.36 13.97
N VAL A 173 0.36 -0.55 15.27
CA VAL A 173 -0.65 -0.39 16.32
C VAL A 173 -0.95 1.08 16.62
N ALA A 174 -0.03 1.99 16.31
CA ALA A 174 -0.09 3.39 16.72
C ALA A 174 -0.81 4.28 15.70
N GLN A 175 -1.53 5.27 16.22
CA GLN A 175 -2.20 6.33 15.48
C GLN A 175 -1.66 7.68 15.96
N PHE A 176 -1.15 8.50 15.04
CA PHE A 176 -0.65 9.84 15.31
C PHE A 176 -1.40 10.85 14.44
N LYS A 177 -1.87 11.95 15.03
CA LYS A 177 -2.69 12.99 14.36
C LYS A 177 -3.83 12.41 13.51
N SER A 178 -4.64 11.54 14.13
CA SER A 178 -5.79 10.87 13.51
C SER A 178 -5.46 9.95 12.32
N ARG A 179 -4.19 9.52 12.21
CA ARG A 179 -3.73 8.66 11.11
C ARG A 179 -2.95 7.45 11.63
N PRO A 180 -3.40 6.22 11.33
CA PRO A 180 -2.53 5.05 11.35
C PRO A 180 -1.61 5.08 10.11
N TYR A 181 -0.31 4.80 10.30
CA TYR A 181 0.66 4.81 9.20
C TYR A 181 0.77 3.45 8.51
N GLY A 182 0.90 2.36 9.28
CA GLY A 182 0.90 1.00 8.74
C GLY A 182 2.04 0.70 7.75
N ILE A 183 3.19 1.35 7.93
CA ILE A 183 4.36 1.21 7.04
C ILE A 183 5.66 1.13 7.84
N LEU A 184 6.65 0.42 7.29
CA LEU A 184 7.93 0.17 7.95
C LEU A 184 8.70 1.46 8.32
N PRO A 185 8.79 2.51 7.48
CA PRO A 185 9.48 3.75 7.85
C PRO A 185 8.88 4.41 9.09
N ALA A 186 7.54 4.44 9.20
CA ALA A 186 6.87 5.00 10.38
C ALA A 186 7.15 4.17 11.64
N ALA A 187 7.21 2.84 11.52
CA ALA A 187 7.58 1.98 12.63
C ALA A 187 9.00 2.26 13.13
N PHE A 188 9.97 2.50 12.23
CA PHE A 188 11.33 2.87 12.63
C PHE A 188 11.41 4.26 13.25
N ASP A 189 10.76 5.26 12.65
CA ASP A 189 10.74 6.63 13.17
C ASP A 189 10.12 6.66 14.58
N GLN A 190 8.98 6.00 14.76
CA GLN A 190 8.29 5.92 16.04
C GLN A 190 9.08 5.12 17.08
N ALA A 191 9.74 4.02 16.68
CA ALA A 191 10.59 3.26 17.60
C ALA A 191 11.76 4.10 18.13
N ARG A 192 12.38 4.90 17.25
CA ARG A 192 13.47 5.82 17.61
C ARG A 192 12.99 6.89 18.61
N VAL A 193 11.86 7.54 18.32
CA VAL A 193 11.27 8.55 19.21
C VAL A 193 10.83 7.94 20.54
N ALA A 194 10.18 6.77 20.53
CA ALA A 194 9.79 6.08 21.74
C ALA A 194 11.00 5.70 22.62
N ALA A 195 12.10 5.25 22.01
CA ALA A 195 13.33 4.95 22.73
C ALA A 195 13.94 6.21 23.38
N ALA A 196 13.96 7.33 22.66
CA ALA A 196 14.45 8.61 23.16
C ALA A 196 13.60 9.12 24.35
N THR A 197 12.27 8.99 24.26
CA THR A 197 11.34 9.28 25.36
C THR A 197 11.61 8.42 26.59
N ILE A 198 11.88 7.12 26.41
CA ILE A 198 12.23 6.20 27.52
C ILE A 198 13.57 6.58 28.15
N ALA A 199 14.54 7.03 27.35
CA ALA A 199 15.87 7.43 27.81
C ALA A 199 15.89 8.77 28.57
N GLY A 200 14.78 9.52 28.60
CA GLY A 200 14.71 10.85 29.20
C GLY A 200 15.21 11.97 28.28
N GLU A 201 15.41 11.68 26.99
CA GLU A 201 15.87 12.62 25.95
C GLU A 201 14.80 12.70 24.84
N PRO A 202 13.57 13.17 25.14
CA PRO A 202 12.45 13.04 24.22
C PRO A 202 12.67 13.81 22.91
N GLU A 203 12.47 13.12 21.80
CA GLU A 203 12.41 13.69 20.46
C GLU A 203 10.96 13.91 20.00
N VAL A 204 10.75 14.73 18.98
CA VAL A 204 9.43 15.04 18.43
C VAL A 204 9.20 14.26 17.13
N TYR A 205 8.24 13.34 17.14
CA TYR A 205 7.72 12.69 15.93
C TYR A 205 6.80 13.66 15.19
N GLN A 206 7.20 14.08 13.99
CA GLN A 206 6.41 15.00 13.16
C GLN A 206 5.42 14.28 12.23
N GLY A 207 5.48 12.95 12.19
CA GLY A 207 4.81 12.13 11.19
C GLY A 207 5.75 11.72 10.07
N THR A 208 5.53 10.53 9.51
CA THR A 208 6.35 10.01 8.41
C THR A 208 5.72 10.36 7.05
N VAL A 209 6.51 10.94 6.14
CA VAL A 209 6.08 11.13 4.75
C VAL A 209 5.80 9.77 4.12
N LEU A 210 4.61 9.58 3.57
CA LEU A 210 4.27 8.37 2.81
C LEU A 210 5.05 8.41 1.49
N ALA A 211 6.23 7.81 1.48
CA ALA A 211 7.01 7.58 0.28
C ALA A 211 7.23 6.07 0.17
N ASN A 212 6.60 5.46 -0.82
CA ASN A 212 6.75 4.04 -1.10
C ASN A 212 7.37 3.90 -2.50
N THR A 213 8.68 3.63 -2.54
CA THR A 213 9.32 3.05 -3.73
C THR A 213 9.21 1.54 -3.61
N LEU A 214 8.49 0.94 -4.54
CA LEU A 214 8.10 -0.46 -4.54
C LEU A 214 8.44 -1.04 -5.91
N LYS A 215 9.12 -2.18 -5.94
CA LYS A 215 9.19 -3.00 -7.15
C LYS A 215 7.98 -3.92 -7.14
N ILE A 216 6.90 -3.47 -7.77
CA ILE A 216 5.62 -4.19 -7.81
C ILE A 216 5.58 -5.06 -9.05
N VAL A 217 5.52 -6.36 -8.86
CA VAL A 217 5.52 -7.33 -9.94
C VAL A 217 6.72 -7.17 -10.90
N GLY A 218 7.89 -6.85 -10.35
CA GLY A 218 9.11 -6.58 -11.13
C GLY A 218 9.14 -5.21 -11.81
N ILE A 219 8.07 -4.43 -11.72
CA ILE A 219 7.93 -3.08 -12.28
C ILE A 219 8.25 -2.06 -11.20
N ASP A 220 9.10 -1.08 -11.53
CA ASP A 220 9.40 0.01 -10.60
C ASP A 220 8.20 0.95 -10.48
N LEU A 221 7.70 1.14 -9.26
CA LEU A 221 6.68 2.11 -8.90
C LEU A 221 7.14 2.91 -7.69
N THR A 222 7.12 4.22 -7.80
CA THR A 222 7.27 5.12 -6.66
C THR A 222 6.06 6.02 -6.52
N SER A 223 5.49 6.06 -5.32
CA SER A 223 4.40 6.97 -4.95
C SER A 223 4.83 7.78 -3.73
N ILE A 224 4.75 9.10 -3.83
CA ILE A 224 5.24 10.04 -2.81
C ILE A 224 4.14 11.04 -2.49
N GLY A 225 3.84 11.24 -1.21
CA GLY A 225 2.97 12.32 -0.75
C GLY A 225 1.51 12.21 -1.26
N LEU A 226 0.92 13.36 -1.61
CA LEU A 226 -0.46 13.46 -2.10
C LEU A 226 -0.51 13.19 -3.60
N VAL A 227 -0.80 11.94 -3.99
CA VAL A 227 -0.86 11.54 -5.40
C VAL A 227 -2.25 11.62 -6.03
N ASN A 228 -3.29 11.55 -5.21
CA ASN A 228 -4.70 11.63 -5.58
C ASN A 228 -5.35 12.75 -4.76
N PRO A 229 -5.19 14.02 -5.16
CA PRO A 229 -5.85 15.16 -4.50
C PRO A 229 -7.38 15.00 -4.60
N GLY A 230 -8.10 15.31 -3.52
CA GLY A 230 -9.57 15.30 -3.51
C GLY A 230 -10.16 16.55 -4.16
N GLU A 231 -11.47 16.55 -4.43
CA GLU A 231 -12.17 17.69 -5.05
C GLU A 231 -12.10 18.99 -4.21
N GLU A 232 -11.92 18.86 -2.89
CA GLU A 232 -11.79 19.99 -1.95
C GLU A 232 -10.38 20.60 -1.91
N GLU A 233 -9.40 19.99 -2.58
CA GLU A 233 -8.02 20.50 -2.62
C GLU A 233 -7.91 21.66 -3.63
N GLU A 234 -8.06 22.89 -3.14
CA GLU A 234 -7.91 24.10 -3.95
C GLU A 234 -6.47 24.32 -4.43
N GLU A 235 -6.34 24.95 -5.60
CA GLU A 235 -5.06 25.38 -6.21
C GLU A 235 -4.07 24.23 -6.45
N VAL A 236 -4.60 23.05 -6.77
CA VAL A 236 -3.82 21.87 -7.15
C VAL A 236 -3.72 21.75 -8.67
N GLU A 237 -2.51 21.49 -9.14
CA GLU A 237 -2.19 21.22 -10.54
C GLU A 237 -1.53 19.86 -10.68
N GLU A 238 -1.95 19.08 -11.68
CA GLU A 238 -1.36 17.79 -12.00
C GLU A 238 -0.59 17.86 -13.32
N LEU A 239 0.71 17.59 -13.28
CA LEU A 239 1.53 17.39 -14.46
C LEU A 239 1.62 15.90 -14.74
N LYS A 240 1.38 15.47 -15.99
CA LYS A 240 1.38 14.05 -16.38
C LYS A 240 2.23 13.83 -17.63
N ASP A 241 2.97 12.73 -17.63
CA ASP A 241 3.68 12.17 -18.77
C ASP A 241 3.29 10.70 -18.88
N TRP A 242 2.64 10.36 -19.98
CA TRP A 242 2.11 9.02 -20.22
C TRP A 242 2.67 8.48 -21.54
N ARG A 243 3.52 7.46 -21.41
CA ARG A 243 4.24 6.81 -22.52
C ARG A 243 4.04 5.29 -22.43
N PRO A 244 2.83 4.80 -22.79
CA PRO A 244 2.44 3.40 -22.59
C PRO A 244 3.32 2.41 -23.38
N GLU A 245 3.80 2.80 -24.56
CA GLU A 245 4.70 1.97 -25.38
C GLU A 245 6.05 1.70 -24.67
N GLU A 246 6.52 2.64 -23.86
CA GLU A 246 7.71 2.49 -23.03
C GLU A 246 7.39 1.89 -21.64
N GLY A 247 6.11 1.70 -21.32
CA GLY A 247 5.68 1.29 -19.98
C GLY A 247 5.86 2.37 -18.91
N ILE A 248 5.95 3.65 -19.31
CA ILE A 248 6.23 4.77 -18.41
C ILE A 248 4.98 5.59 -18.13
N TYR A 249 4.76 5.89 -16.85
CA TYR A 249 3.83 6.92 -16.41
C TYR A 249 4.45 7.74 -15.28
N ARG A 250 4.46 9.06 -15.43
CA ARG A 250 4.94 9.99 -14.42
C ARG A 250 3.87 11.04 -14.14
N LYS A 251 3.70 11.37 -12.87
CA LYS A 251 2.80 12.43 -12.40
C LYS A 251 3.48 13.23 -11.31
N ILE A 252 3.33 14.55 -11.34
CA ILE A 252 3.65 15.45 -10.23
C ILE A 252 2.38 16.19 -9.84
N VAL A 253 2.14 16.31 -8.54
CA VAL A 253 1.07 17.12 -7.96
C VAL A 253 1.70 18.35 -7.32
N LEU A 254 1.32 19.53 -7.81
CA LEU A 254 1.74 20.82 -7.28
C LEU A 254 0.57 21.47 -6.57
N LYS A 255 0.79 22.05 -5.40
CA LYS A 255 -0.16 22.92 -4.70
C LYS A 255 0.45 24.30 -4.58
N LYS A 256 -0.11 25.31 -5.27
CA LYS A 256 0.46 26.67 -5.34
C LYS A 256 1.93 26.68 -5.78
N GLY A 257 2.28 25.83 -6.76
CA GLY A 257 3.66 25.66 -7.23
C GLY A 257 4.53 24.69 -6.41
N VAL A 258 4.17 24.42 -5.15
CA VAL A 258 4.93 23.53 -4.25
C VAL A 258 4.63 22.07 -4.57
N ALA A 259 5.67 21.25 -4.70
CA ALA A 259 5.50 19.81 -4.93
C ALA A 259 4.99 19.08 -3.68
N VAL A 260 3.79 18.52 -3.76
CA VAL A 260 3.12 17.81 -2.65
C VAL A 260 2.96 16.32 -2.89
N GLY A 261 3.12 15.85 -4.12
CA GLY A 261 3.14 14.43 -4.41
C GLY A 261 3.60 14.07 -5.82
N ALA A 262 3.86 12.78 -6.03
CA ALA A 262 4.32 12.26 -7.31
C ALA A 262 4.05 10.75 -7.48
N ILE A 263 3.82 10.33 -8.73
CA ILE A 263 3.77 8.93 -9.17
C ILE A 263 4.85 8.72 -10.23
N TRP A 264 5.71 7.71 -10.06
CA TRP A 264 6.74 7.30 -11.00
C TRP A 264 6.59 5.80 -11.29
N LEU A 265 6.10 5.44 -12.46
CA LEU A 265 5.88 4.06 -12.89
C LEU A 265 6.76 3.74 -14.11
N GLY A 266 7.40 2.58 -14.08
CA GLY A 266 8.21 2.04 -15.18
C GLY A 266 9.63 2.60 -15.25
N THR A 267 10.02 3.52 -14.35
CA THR A 267 11.35 4.12 -14.32
C THR A 267 11.75 4.58 -12.93
N THR A 268 13.05 4.58 -12.66
CA THR A 268 13.66 5.13 -11.43
C THR A 268 14.35 6.48 -11.66
N GLN A 269 14.41 6.94 -12.91
CA GLN A 269 15.05 8.20 -13.29
C GLN A 269 14.33 9.39 -12.63
N GLY A 270 15.09 10.23 -11.91
CA GLY A 270 14.55 11.43 -11.28
C GLY A 270 13.79 11.19 -9.96
N VAL A 271 13.57 9.95 -9.54
CA VAL A 271 12.80 9.63 -8.31
C VAL A 271 13.41 10.29 -7.07
N ARG A 272 14.73 10.19 -6.88
CA ARG A 272 15.41 10.72 -5.68
C ARG A 272 15.33 12.26 -5.60
N PRO A 273 15.70 13.03 -6.65
CA PRO A 273 15.55 14.48 -6.64
C PRO A 273 14.11 14.94 -6.41
N ILE A 274 13.12 14.32 -7.05
CA ILE A 274 11.69 14.64 -6.85
C ILE A 274 11.25 14.34 -5.41
N MET A 275 11.65 13.20 -4.85
CA MET A 275 11.37 12.87 -3.46
C MET A 275 11.99 13.89 -2.50
N THR A 276 13.23 14.33 -2.75
CA THR A 276 13.89 15.37 -1.96
C THR A 276 13.12 16.70 -2.05
N ALA A 277 12.73 17.11 -3.26
CA ALA A 277 11.96 18.34 -3.48
C ALA A 277 10.61 18.32 -2.75
N ILE A 278 9.88 17.20 -2.79
CA ILE A 278 8.60 17.05 -2.07
C ILE A 278 8.82 17.09 -0.55
N LYS A 279 9.82 16.38 -0.04
CA LYS A 279 10.15 16.39 1.40
C LYS A 279 10.55 17.79 1.90
N ALA A 280 11.21 18.57 1.05
CA ALA A 280 11.62 19.94 1.34
C ALA A 280 10.50 20.98 1.15
N GLY A 281 9.34 20.60 0.61
CA GLY A 281 8.26 21.55 0.29
C GLY A 281 8.68 22.58 -0.77
N ARG A 282 9.46 22.14 -1.77
CA ARG A 282 10.06 23.03 -2.76
C ARG A 282 9.04 23.51 -3.81
N ASP A 283 9.11 24.80 -4.15
CA ASP A 283 8.40 25.37 -5.30
C ASP A 283 9.06 24.93 -6.61
N LEU A 284 8.30 24.21 -7.44
CA LEU A 284 8.74 23.71 -8.74
C LEU A 284 8.14 24.47 -9.92
N SER A 285 7.44 25.58 -9.67
CA SER A 285 6.90 26.46 -10.72
C SER A 285 7.92 26.85 -11.79
N PRO A 286 9.20 27.16 -11.46
CA PRO A 286 10.19 27.53 -12.48
C PRO A 286 10.45 26.46 -13.54
N TRP A 287 10.26 25.18 -13.18
CA TRP A 287 10.53 24.03 -14.05
C TRP A 287 9.26 23.35 -14.57
N LYS A 288 8.06 23.86 -14.25
CA LYS A 288 6.76 23.22 -14.55
C LYS A 288 6.64 22.67 -15.98
N GLY A 289 7.10 23.42 -16.98
CA GLY A 289 7.04 23.01 -18.40
C GLY A 289 8.13 22.04 -18.86
N GLN A 290 9.07 21.66 -17.98
CA GLN A 290 10.24 20.85 -18.30
C GLN A 290 10.38 19.60 -17.42
N LEU A 291 9.83 19.60 -16.19
CA LEU A 291 9.99 18.53 -15.18
C LEU A 291 9.73 17.11 -15.69
N LEU A 292 8.81 16.96 -16.64
CA LEU A 292 8.42 15.66 -17.19
C LEU A 292 8.95 15.42 -18.61
N LYS A 293 9.83 16.28 -19.13
CA LYS A 293 10.56 15.99 -20.37
C LYS A 293 11.58 14.88 -20.14
N GLU A 294 11.97 14.21 -21.21
CA GLU A 294 12.92 13.09 -21.17
C GLU A 294 14.35 13.58 -20.85
N ASP A 295 14.69 14.77 -21.36
CA ASP A 295 16.02 15.40 -21.27
C ASP A 295 16.18 16.33 -20.06
N PHE A 296 15.22 16.35 -19.14
CA PHE A 296 15.29 17.20 -17.95
C PHE A 296 16.44 16.78 -17.01
N ASP A 297 17.36 17.71 -16.71
CA ASP A 297 18.43 17.47 -15.75
C ASP A 297 17.92 17.67 -14.32
N PHE A 298 17.61 16.56 -13.65
CA PHE A 298 17.13 16.56 -12.27
C PHE A 298 18.13 17.13 -11.25
N LYS A 299 19.42 17.33 -11.62
CA LYS A 299 20.38 18.03 -10.76
C LYS A 299 19.99 19.49 -10.51
N GLU A 300 19.23 20.10 -11.42
CA GLU A 300 18.71 21.45 -11.22
C GLU A 300 17.82 21.57 -9.96
N LEU A 301 17.24 20.45 -9.50
CA LEU A 301 16.43 20.39 -8.28
C LEU A 301 17.26 20.20 -6.99
N GLU A 302 18.57 19.94 -7.10
CA GLU A 302 19.47 19.73 -5.95
C GLU A 302 20.28 20.99 -5.60
N VAL A 303 20.37 21.99 -6.50
CA VAL A 303 21.38 23.07 -6.44
C VAL A 303 20.80 24.47 -6.15
N SER A 304 19.55 24.59 -5.70
CA SER A 304 18.98 25.90 -5.28
C SER A 304 18.19 25.84 -3.99
#